data_AF-X1T4I2-F1
#
_entry.id   AF-X1T4I2-F1
#
_cell.length_a   1.000
_cell.length_b   1.000
_cell.length_c   1.000
_cell.angle_alpha   90.00
_cell.angle_beta   90.00
_cell.angle_gamma   90.00
#
_symmetry.space_group_name_H-M   'P 1'
#
loop_
_entity.id
_entity.type
_entity.pdbx_description
1 polymer ?
#
loop_
_entity_poly.entity_id
_entity_poly.type
_entity_poly.pdbx_seq_one_letter_code
_entity_poly.pdbx_strand_id
1 'polypeptide(L)'
;MKILQFTLEGESPLLMHNPAGSMRQQGEAKLSTKGKEIPTPEVAAAATRYLLPDGNFYIPAVAVRASMLSGAKFYRIGKAAARSILSGAVILTDETFPLFRNGNPISGDDYSIDGRRAVIQNQGIWCSRARIELPWEVFCTFEFN
;
A
#
# COMPACT_ATOMS: atom_id res chain seq x y z
N MET A 1 -28.26 -4.89 -0.02
CA MET A 1 -26.82 -4.65 -0.21
C MET A 1 -26.50 -4.65 -1.68
N LYS A 2 -25.70 -3.71 -2.14
CA LYS A 2 -25.25 -3.58 -3.53
C LYS A 2 -23.75 -3.79 -3.59
N ILE A 3 -23.27 -4.50 -4.61
CA ILE A 3 -21.85 -4.60 -4.90
C ILE A 3 -21.47 -3.38 -5.74
N LEU A 4 -20.49 -2.62 -5.27
CA LEU A 4 -19.89 -1.51 -6.00
C LEU A 4 -18.51 -1.92 -6.48
N GLN A 5 -18.26 -1.76 -7.77
CA GLN A 5 -16.96 -1.98 -8.39
C GLN A 5 -16.40 -0.65 -8.86
N PHE A 6 -15.15 -0.37 -8.50
CA PHE A 6 -14.43 0.83 -8.88
C PHE A 6 -13.09 0.47 -9.49
N THR A 7 -12.74 1.12 -10.58
CA THR A 7 -11.35 1.13 -11.08
C THR A 7 -10.66 2.35 -10.50
N LEU A 8 -9.48 2.15 -9.89
CA LEU A 8 -8.58 3.24 -9.54
C LEU A 8 -7.40 3.21 -10.48
N GLU A 9 -7.12 4.35 -11.11
CA GLU A 9 -6.02 4.54 -12.04
C GLU A 9 -4.98 5.47 -11.42
N GLY A 10 -3.71 5.18 -11.68
CA GLY A 10 -2.61 6.01 -11.22
C GLY A 10 -2.47 7.30 -12.02
N GLU A 11 -2.59 8.45 -11.35
CA GLU A 11 -2.11 9.74 -11.90
C GLU A 11 -0.63 10.00 -11.56
N SER A 12 -0.06 9.21 -10.65
CA SER A 12 1.35 9.25 -10.25
C SER A 12 1.85 7.86 -9.85
N PRO A 13 3.18 7.62 -9.87
CA PRO A 13 3.73 6.34 -9.43
C PRO A 13 3.37 5.99 -7.99
N LEU A 14 3.09 4.70 -7.75
CA LEU A 14 2.63 4.20 -6.46
C LEU A 14 3.81 3.77 -5.60
N LEU A 15 3.97 4.42 -4.45
CA LEU A 15 5.02 4.08 -3.48
C LEU A 15 4.50 3.07 -2.46
N MET A 16 5.14 1.91 -2.39
CA MET A 16 4.77 0.85 -1.46
C MET A 16 5.48 1.00 -0.11
N HIS A 17 4.78 0.61 0.95
CA HIS A 17 5.35 0.56 2.29
C HIS A 17 4.65 -0.48 3.16
N ASN A 18 4.99 -1.75 2.96
CA ASN A 18 4.54 -2.85 3.81
C ASN A 18 5.29 -2.87 5.16
N PRO A 19 4.63 -2.55 6.30
CA PRO A 19 5.30 -2.51 7.59
C PRO A 19 5.78 -3.89 8.04
N ALA A 20 5.05 -4.96 7.70
CA ALA A 20 5.36 -6.32 8.14
C ALA A 20 6.70 -6.81 7.60
N GLY A 21 7.01 -6.54 6.33
CA GLY A 21 8.31 -6.88 5.76
C GLY A 21 9.42 -5.95 6.25
N SER A 22 9.13 -4.67 6.51
CA SER A 22 10.13 -3.73 7.05
C SER A 22 10.53 -4.01 8.52
N MET A 23 9.64 -4.61 9.32
CA MET A 23 9.93 -4.94 10.73
C MET A 23 10.68 -6.27 10.90
N ARG A 24 10.49 -7.25 10.00
CA ARG A 24 11.19 -8.55 10.09
C ARG A 24 12.72 -8.43 9.99
N GLN A 25 13.23 -7.45 9.24
CA GLN A 25 14.67 -7.14 9.21
C GLN A 25 15.22 -6.65 10.55
N GLN A 26 14.38 -6.15 11.48
CA GLN A 26 14.82 -5.79 12.82
C GLN A 26 14.83 -6.98 13.80
N GLY A 27 14.06 -8.05 13.53
CA GLY A 27 13.85 -9.16 14.47
C GLY A 27 14.71 -10.40 14.21
N GLU A 28 15.10 -10.68 12.96
CA GLU A 28 15.85 -11.90 12.60
C GLU A 28 17.38 -11.71 12.54
N ALA A 29 17.88 -10.50 12.76
CA ALA A 29 19.27 -10.29 13.09
C ALA A 29 19.53 -10.91 14.47
N LYS A 30 19.93 -12.18 14.50
CA LYS A 30 20.62 -12.79 15.65
C LYS A 30 21.55 -11.72 16.21
N LEU A 31 21.45 -11.45 17.52
CA LEU A 31 22.33 -10.53 18.23
C LEU A 31 23.80 -10.94 18.04
N SER A 32 24.39 -10.56 16.92
CA SER A 32 25.83 -10.51 16.76
C SER A 32 26.25 -9.13 17.21
N THR A 33 27.19 -9.09 18.14
CA THR A 33 27.78 -7.92 18.79
C THR A 33 28.56 -6.99 17.84
N LYS A 34 28.29 -7.05 16.52
CA LYS A 34 28.82 -6.17 15.47
C LYS A 34 27.63 -5.47 14.83
N GLY A 35 27.75 -4.15 14.67
CA GLY A 35 26.66 -3.19 14.45
C GLY A 35 25.56 -3.64 13.48
N LYS A 36 24.34 -3.14 13.73
CA LYS A 36 23.16 -3.34 12.89
C LYS A 36 23.55 -3.18 11.42
N GLU A 37 23.55 -4.29 10.69
CA GLU A 37 23.82 -4.28 9.26
C GLU A 37 22.71 -3.48 8.58
N ILE A 38 23.08 -2.37 7.95
CA ILE A 38 22.14 -1.54 7.22
C ILE A 38 21.86 -2.31 5.92
N PRO A 39 20.61 -2.75 5.67
CA PRO A 39 20.28 -3.49 4.46
C PRO A 39 20.57 -2.64 3.23
N THR A 40 20.96 -3.28 2.13
CA THR A 40 21.13 -2.57 0.86
C THR A 40 19.79 -2.01 0.38
N PRO A 41 19.77 -0.96 -0.46
CA PRO A 41 18.55 -0.38 -0.99
C PRO A 41 17.60 -1.41 -1.63
N GLU A 42 18.14 -2.41 -2.32
CA GLU A 42 17.41 -3.48 -3.00
C GLU A 42 16.69 -4.38 -1.98
N VAL A 43 17.41 -4.81 -0.95
CA VAL A 43 16.89 -5.67 0.13
C VAL A 43 15.83 -4.93 0.94
N ALA A 44 16.04 -3.65 1.21
CA ALA A 44 15.07 -2.80 1.91
C ALA A 44 13.81 -2.57 1.05
N ALA A 45 13.96 -2.21 -0.23
CA ALA A 45 12.83 -1.98 -1.12
C ALA A 45 12.01 -3.25 -1.33
N ALA A 46 12.67 -4.39 -1.55
CA ALA A 46 12.02 -5.68 -1.71
C ALA A 46 11.15 -6.08 -0.50
N ALA A 47 11.60 -5.74 0.71
CA ALA A 47 10.87 -6.00 1.96
C ALA A 47 9.63 -5.09 2.14
N THR A 48 9.54 -3.98 1.42
CA THR A 48 8.40 -3.05 1.51
C THR A 48 7.26 -3.36 0.55
N ARG A 49 7.39 -4.42 -0.26
CA ARG A 49 6.40 -4.82 -1.26
C ARG A 49 5.16 -5.47 -0.63
N TYR A 50 4.03 -5.29 -1.30
CA TYR A 50 2.80 -6.05 -1.07
C TYR A 50 2.67 -7.07 -2.20
N LEU A 51 2.95 -8.35 -1.91
CA LEU A 51 2.94 -9.42 -2.89
C LEU A 51 1.89 -10.48 -2.55
N LEU A 52 1.13 -10.90 -3.56
CA LEU A 52 0.25 -12.05 -3.52
C LEU A 52 1.08 -13.35 -3.50
N PRO A 53 0.47 -14.49 -3.14
CA PRO A 53 1.15 -15.78 -3.15
C PRO A 53 1.73 -16.19 -4.51
N ASP A 54 1.18 -15.66 -5.61
CA ASP A 54 1.65 -15.88 -6.98
C ASP A 54 2.84 -14.99 -7.37
N GLY A 55 3.26 -14.08 -6.47
CA GLY A 55 4.37 -13.16 -6.69
C GLY A 55 4.00 -11.83 -7.34
N ASN A 56 2.72 -11.57 -7.64
CA ASN A 56 2.27 -10.30 -8.22
C ASN A 56 1.98 -9.24 -7.15
N PHE A 57 2.04 -7.97 -7.52
CA PHE A 57 1.72 -6.87 -6.62
C PHE A 57 0.22 -6.79 -6.29
N TYR A 58 -0.09 -6.31 -5.09
CA TYR A 58 -1.45 -5.97 -4.69
C TYR A 58 -1.49 -4.70 -3.83
N ILE A 59 -2.71 -4.15 -3.66
CA ILE A 59 -3.02 -3.13 -2.67
C ILE A 59 -3.94 -3.74 -1.60
N PRO A 60 -3.62 -3.60 -0.29
CA PRO A 60 -4.53 -4.03 0.77
C PRO A 60 -5.87 -3.29 0.67
N ALA A 61 -6.99 -4.00 0.75
CA ALA A 61 -8.32 -3.39 0.65
C ALA A 61 -8.56 -2.32 1.75
N VAL A 62 -7.98 -2.55 2.93
CA VAL A 62 -7.96 -1.57 4.03
C VAL A 62 -7.30 -0.24 3.64
N ALA A 63 -6.28 -0.26 2.79
CA ALA A 63 -5.60 0.95 2.33
C ALA A 63 -6.49 1.76 1.39
N VAL A 64 -7.21 1.09 0.48
CA VAL A 64 -8.20 1.75 -0.41
C VAL A 64 -9.32 2.38 0.42
N ARG A 65 -9.90 1.63 1.36
CA ARG A 65 -10.94 2.17 2.26
C ARG A 65 -10.43 3.34 3.08
N ALA A 66 -9.23 3.25 3.64
CA ALA A 66 -8.62 4.35 4.40
C ALA A 66 -8.41 5.60 3.53
N SER A 67 -7.95 5.43 2.29
CA SER A 67 -7.78 6.51 1.31
C SER A 67 -9.12 7.21 1.02
N MET A 68 -10.16 6.43 0.71
CA MET A 68 -11.52 6.93 0.48
C MET A 68 -12.04 7.73 1.69
N LEU A 69 -11.91 7.20 2.92
CA LEU A 69 -12.35 7.89 4.13
C LEU A 69 -11.53 9.14 4.47
N SER A 70 -10.25 9.17 4.07
CA SER A 70 -9.40 10.35 4.18
C SER A 70 -9.88 11.45 3.22
N GLY A 71 -10.10 11.10 1.96
CA GLY A 71 -10.65 12.01 0.95
C GLY A 71 -12.03 12.56 1.32
N ALA A 72 -12.89 11.74 1.93
CA ALA A 72 -14.22 12.12 2.35
C ALA A 72 -14.28 13.06 3.59
N LYS A 73 -13.14 13.36 4.24
CA LYS A 73 -13.09 14.09 5.52
C LYS A 73 -13.78 15.45 5.47
N PHE A 74 -13.68 16.17 4.35
CA PHE A 74 -14.22 17.52 4.20
C PHE A 74 -15.55 17.58 3.44
N TYR A 75 -16.12 16.41 3.10
CA TYR A 75 -17.37 16.32 2.35
C TYR A 75 -18.56 16.02 3.25
N ARG A 76 -19.74 16.38 2.76
CA ARG A 76 -21.03 16.14 3.43
C ARG A 76 -22.02 15.48 2.48
N ILE A 77 -22.87 14.62 3.02
CA ILE A 77 -24.02 14.03 2.32
C ILE A 77 -25.26 14.54 3.06
N GLY A 78 -25.97 15.48 2.42
CA GLY A 78 -27.00 16.27 3.10
C GLY A 78 -26.43 16.99 4.33
N LYS A 79 -27.02 16.74 5.50
CA LYS A 79 -26.59 17.34 6.77
C LYS A 79 -25.51 16.54 7.50
N ALA A 80 -25.13 15.35 7.05
CA ALA A 80 -24.18 14.48 7.74
C ALA A 80 -22.78 14.54 7.11
N ALA A 81 -21.73 14.27 7.90
CA ALA A 81 -20.37 14.13 7.39
C ALA A 81 -20.26 12.87 6.52
N ALA A 82 -19.72 13.02 5.29
CA ALA A 82 -19.62 11.91 4.34
C ALA A 82 -18.78 10.76 4.89
N ARG A 83 -17.67 11.08 5.58
CA ARG A 83 -16.80 10.09 6.24
C ARG A 83 -17.55 9.16 7.19
N SER A 84 -18.48 9.68 8.00
CA SER A 84 -19.23 8.86 8.97
C SER A 84 -20.17 7.90 8.27
N ILE A 85 -20.85 8.37 7.20
CA ILE A 85 -21.73 7.53 6.38
C ILE A 85 -20.92 6.44 5.68
N LEU A 86 -19.87 6.83 4.95
CA LEU A 86 -19.03 5.88 4.19
C LEU A 86 -18.35 4.85 5.11
N SER A 87 -17.97 5.23 6.33
CA SER A 87 -17.37 4.30 7.27
C SER A 87 -18.33 3.19 7.69
N GLY A 88 -19.64 3.47 7.81
CA GLY A 88 -20.65 2.47 8.15
C GLY A 88 -21.22 1.73 6.94
N ALA A 89 -21.25 2.37 5.78
CA ALA A 89 -21.87 1.83 4.57
C ALA A 89 -20.94 0.94 3.74
N VAL A 90 -19.62 1.19 3.77
CA VAL A 90 -18.64 0.46 2.95
C VAL A 90 -18.03 -0.70 3.72
N ILE A 91 -18.36 -1.91 3.28
CA ILE A 91 -17.91 -3.18 3.84
C ILE A 91 -16.86 -3.79 2.88
N LEU A 92 -15.74 -4.22 3.45
CA LEU A 92 -14.67 -4.89 2.71
C LEU A 92 -15.07 -6.36 2.48
N THR A 93 -15.16 -6.77 1.23
CA THR A 93 -15.37 -8.18 0.83
C THR A 93 -14.07 -8.93 0.63
N ASP A 94 -13.07 -8.23 0.11
CA ASP A 94 -11.75 -8.76 -0.22
C ASP A 94 -10.71 -8.19 0.74
N GLU A 95 -9.64 -8.95 1.00
CA GLU A 95 -8.50 -8.49 1.80
C GLU A 95 -7.49 -7.70 0.96
N THR A 96 -7.39 -8.04 -0.33
CA THR A 96 -6.35 -7.59 -1.25
C THR A 96 -6.91 -7.39 -2.64
N PHE A 97 -6.45 -6.35 -3.35
CA PHE A 97 -6.77 -6.12 -4.75
C PHE A 97 -5.50 -6.19 -5.60
N PRO A 98 -5.41 -7.09 -6.60
CA PRO A 98 -4.24 -7.20 -7.47
C PRO A 98 -4.03 -5.91 -8.28
N LEU A 99 -2.75 -5.58 -8.52
CA LEU A 99 -2.37 -4.45 -9.36
C LEU A 99 -2.17 -4.90 -10.81
N PHE A 100 -2.65 -4.08 -11.73
CA PHE A 100 -2.56 -4.32 -13.16
C PHE A 100 -1.86 -3.17 -13.88
N ARG A 101 -1.26 -3.49 -15.03
CA ARG A 101 -0.71 -2.54 -15.99
C ARG A 101 -1.14 -3.00 -17.38
N ASN A 102 -1.95 -2.18 -18.05
CA ASN A 102 -2.49 -2.50 -19.37
C ASN A 102 -3.21 -3.86 -19.39
N GLY A 103 -4.03 -4.15 -18.37
CA GLY A 103 -4.78 -5.40 -18.24
C GLY A 103 -3.99 -6.62 -17.78
N ASN A 104 -2.69 -6.52 -17.52
CA ASN A 104 -1.85 -7.62 -17.04
C ASN A 104 -1.43 -7.41 -15.57
N PRO A 105 -1.41 -8.46 -14.73
CA PRO A 105 -0.88 -8.34 -13.36
C PRO A 105 0.55 -7.80 -13.36
N ILE A 106 0.86 -6.89 -12.42
CA ILE A 106 2.22 -6.36 -12.26
C ILE A 106 3.03 -7.35 -11.44
N SER A 107 4.11 -7.88 -12.04
CA SER A 107 5.05 -8.77 -11.35
C SER A 107 5.71 -8.09 -10.16
N GLY A 108 5.94 -8.83 -9.07
CA GLY A 108 6.56 -8.30 -7.86
C GLY A 108 7.96 -7.69 -8.02
N ASP A 109 8.67 -8.00 -9.12
CA ASP A 109 9.99 -7.46 -9.42
C ASP A 109 9.95 -6.24 -10.36
N ASP A 110 8.76 -5.87 -10.87
CA ASP A 110 8.55 -4.71 -11.73
C ASP A 110 8.34 -3.44 -10.90
N TYR A 111 9.43 -2.91 -10.36
CA TYR A 111 9.45 -1.66 -9.60
C TYR A 111 10.81 -0.94 -9.70
N SER A 112 10.79 0.38 -9.54
CA SER A 112 11.98 1.20 -9.32
C SER A 112 12.22 1.39 -7.80
N ILE A 113 13.48 1.62 -7.41
CA ILE A 113 13.81 1.89 -6.01
C ILE A 113 13.72 3.39 -5.76
N ASP A 114 12.81 3.81 -4.88
CA ASP A 114 12.74 5.19 -4.38
C ASP A 114 13.43 5.26 -3.02
N GLY A 115 14.62 5.87 -3.00
CA GLY A 115 15.43 6.09 -1.80
C GLY A 115 15.30 7.52 -1.31
N ARG A 116 14.75 7.73 -0.11
CA ARG A 116 14.63 9.06 0.51
C ARG A 116 14.93 9.01 2.00
N ARG A 117 15.42 10.12 2.54
CA ARG A 117 15.51 10.31 3.98
C ARG A 117 14.11 10.50 4.57
N ALA A 118 13.73 9.64 5.50
CA ALA A 118 12.53 9.77 6.31
C ALA A 118 12.90 10.10 7.76
N VAL A 119 11.98 10.72 8.50
CA VAL A 119 12.16 10.97 9.94
C VAL A 119 11.28 9.99 10.70
N ILE A 120 11.91 9.11 11.49
CA ILE A 120 11.23 8.12 12.34
C ILE A 120 11.72 8.37 13.77
N GLN A 121 10.79 8.66 14.69
CA GLN A 121 11.11 8.95 16.09
C GLN A 121 12.21 10.01 16.28
N ASN A 122 12.09 11.14 15.56
CA ASN A 122 13.08 12.24 15.54
C ASN A 122 14.47 11.88 14.95
N GLN A 123 14.65 10.67 14.43
CA GLN A 123 15.89 10.26 13.76
C GLN A 123 15.70 10.23 12.24
N GLY A 124 16.68 10.79 11.53
CA GLY A 124 16.71 10.70 10.06
C GLY A 124 17.26 9.35 9.63
N ILE A 125 16.44 8.56 8.93
CA ILE A 125 16.79 7.23 8.44
C ILE A 125 16.66 7.24 6.92
N TRP A 126 17.61 6.62 6.22
CA TRP A 126 17.48 6.39 4.78
C TRP A 126 16.50 5.24 4.54
N CYS A 127 15.42 5.50 3.80
CA CYS A 127 14.41 4.49 3.49
C CYS A 127 14.35 4.27 1.98
N SER A 128 14.58 3.02 1.57
CA SER A 128 14.39 2.58 0.19
C SER A 128 13.08 1.80 0.09
N ARG A 129 12.24 2.17 -0.87
CA ARG A 129 10.90 1.60 -1.07
C ARG A 129 10.69 1.20 -2.51
N ALA A 130 9.84 0.19 -2.71
CA ALA A 130 9.39 -0.17 -4.04
C ALA A 130 8.44 0.91 -4.59
N ARG A 131 8.75 1.43 -5.78
CA ARG A 131 7.96 2.42 -6.51
C ARG A 131 7.48 1.79 -7.81
N ILE A 132 6.17 1.65 -7.93
CA ILE A 132 5.52 1.10 -9.13
C ILE A 132 5.27 2.27 -10.07
N GLU A 133 5.93 2.25 -11.23
CA GLU A 133 5.79 3.29 -12.24
C GLU A 133 4.43 3.20 -12.96
N LEU A 134 4.06 4.32 -13.58
CA LEU A 134 2.84 4.41 -14.39
C LEU A 134 2.96 3.58 -15.69
N PRO A 135 1.83 3.11 -16.25
CA PRO A 135 0.50 3.12 -15.63
C PRO A 135 0.37 1.98 -14.60
N TRP A 136 -0.50 2.21 -13.62
CA TRP A 136 -1.00 1.16 -12.74
C TRP A 136 -2.49 1.36 -12.53
N GLU A 137 -3.22 0.26 -12.41
CA GLU A 137 -4.66 0.24 -12.17
C GLU A 137 -5.00 -0.85 -11.16
N VAL A 138 -6.09 -0.65 -10.42
CA VAL A 138 -6.61 -1.64 -9.47
C VAL A 138 -8.13 -1.66 -9.54
N PHE A 139 -8.70 -2.87 -9.58
CA PHE A 139 -10.13 -3.10 -9.56
C PHE A 139 -10.57 -3.43 -8.14
N CYS A 140 -11.29 -2.51 -7.51
CA CYS A 140 -11.75 -2.63 -6.14
C CYS A 140 -13.22 -3.01 -6.11
N THR A 141 -13.57 -3.97 -5.26
CA THR A 141 -14.95 -4.39 -5.01
C THR A 141 -15.30 -4.14 -3.55
N PHE A 142 -16.47 -3.55 -3.31
CA PHE A 142 -16.99 -3.32 -1.97
C PHE A 142 -18.48 -3.63 -1.89
N GLU A 143 -18.93 -4.05 -0.72
CA GLU A 143 -20.35 -4.06 -0.40
C GLU A 143 -20.78 -2.70 0.14
N PHE A 144 -21.91 -2.22 -0.38
CA PHE A 144 -22.56 -0.98 0.03
C PHE A 144 -23.95 -1.27 0.60
N ASN A 145 -24.16 -0.83 1.84
CA ASN A 145 -25.43 -0.92 2.56
C ASN A 145 -26.32 0.29 2.30
#